data_AF-A0A9E3ZHN6-F1
#
_entry.id   AF-A0A9E3ZHN6-F1
#
_cell.length_a   1.000
_cell.length_b   1.000
_cell.length_c   1.000
_cell.angle_alpha   90.00
_cell.angle_beta   90.00
_cell.angle_gamma   90.00
#
_symmetry.space_group_name_H-M   'P 1'
#
loop_
_entity.id
_entity.type
_entity.pdbx_description
1 polymer ?
#
loop_
_entity_poly.entity_id
_entity_poly.type
_entity_poly.pdbx_seq_one_letter_code
_entity_poly.pdbx_strand_id
1 'polypeptide(L)'
;MTDAIPLSVYVHIPWCVRKCPYCDFNSHALSGDVDQGAYVRTLLRDLDIQLATQPRSPALSLFIGGGTPSLFDGRAIAALIDGIDDRLGFVADAEITLEANPGTVEAHRFVDYRAAGVNRLSIGVQSLDDARLGVLGRIHSAAEARAAATLARRAGFDNLNLDLM
;
A
#
# COMPACT_ATOMS: atom_id res chain seq x y z
N MET A 1 -30.48 20.13 0.38
CA MET A 1 -29.51 19.13 -0.12
C MET A 1 -28.60 18.82 1.05
N THR A 2 -28.73 17.65 1.67
CA THR A 2 -27.75 17.17 2.64
C THR A 2 -26.46 16.90 1.87
N ASP A 3 -25.37 17.59 2.20
CA ASP A 3 -24.06 17.27 1.63
C ASP A 3 -23.77 15.79 1.87
N ALA A 4 -23.47 15.08 0.79
CA ALA A 4 -23.11 13.68 0.86
C ALA A 4 -21.81 13.56 1.67
N ILE A 5 -21.79 12.65 2.64
CA ILE A 5 -20.59 12.40 3.44
C ILE A 5 -19.47 11.94 2.49
N PRO A 6 -18.28 12.57 2.52
CA PRO A 6 -17.19 12.16 1.66
C PRO A 6 -16.77 10.71 1.87
N LEU A 7 -16.51 10.00 0.77
CA LEU A 7 -16.10 8.59 0.79
C LEU A 7 -14.59 8.46 0.70
N SER A 8 -14.02 7.51 1.45
CA SER A 8 -12.63 7.08 1.34
C SER A 8 -12.56 5.56 1.42
N VAL A 9 -11.62 4.97 0.70
CA VAL A 9 -11.49 3.51 0.56
C VAL A 9 -10.22 3.06 1.27
N TYR A 10 -10.35 2.04 2.12
CA TYR A 10 -9.22 1.32 2.69
C TYR A 10 -9.20 -0.11 2.15
N VAL A 11 -8.05 -0.54 1.64
CA VAL A 11 -7.83 -1.93 1.24
C VAL A 11 -6.74 -2.53 2.10
N HIS A 12 -7.03 -3.70 2.67
CA HIS A 12 -6.12 -4.42 3.53
C HIS A 12 -5.40 -5.53 2.76
N ILE A 13 -4.07 -5.56 2.79
CA ILE A 13 -3.23 -6.65 2.28
C ILE A 13 -2.43 -7.23 3.46
N PRO A 14 -2.77 -8.43 3.96
CA PRO A 14 -2.32 -8.87 5.28
C PRO A 14 -0.96 -9.59 5.29
N TRP A 15 -0.21 -9.63 4.19
CA TRP A 15 1.04 -10.40 4.13
C TRP A 15 2.29 -9.55 4.36
N CYS A 16 3.23 -10.09 5.11
CA CYS A 16 4.58 -9.55 5.30
C CYS A 16 5.62 -10.62 4.95
N VAL A 17 6.82 -10.22 4.50
CA VAL A 17 7.97 -11.16 4.40
C VAL A 17 8.26 -11.80 5.75
N ARG A 18 8.20 -10.99 6.80
CA ARG A 18 8.36 -11.38 8.20
C ARG A 18 7.46 -10.53 9.07
N LYS A 19 6.81 -11.16 10.05
CA LYS A 19 6.07 -10.44 11.08
C LYS A 19 7.05 -9.83 12.07
N CYS A 20 7.01 -8.50 12.24
CA CYS A 20 7.85 -7.81 13.22
C CYS A 20 7.36 -8.14 14.65
N PRO A 21 8.25 -8.31 15.64
CA PRO A 21 7.86 -8.69 17.00
C PRO A 21 6.91 -7.70 17.70
N TYR A 22 6.95 -6.43 17.30
CA TYR A 22 6.11 -5.36 17.85
C TYR A 22 4.79 -5.16 17.09
N CYS A 23 4.58 -5.84 15.95
CA CYS A 23 3.46 -5.57 15.05
C CYS A 23 2.16 -6.22 15.57
N ASP A 24 1.20 -5.37 15.92
CA ASP A 24 -0.15 -5.73 16.35
C ASP A 24 -1.19 -5.67 15.21
N PHE A 25 -0.79 -5.23 14.01
CA PHE A 25 -1.67 -5.27 12.84
C PHE A 25 -2.09 -6.70 12.49
N ASN A 26 -3.29 -6.81 11.90
CA ASN A 26 -3.75 -8.02 11.23
C ASN A 26 -2.79 -8.32 10.07
N SER A 27 -1.78 -9.14 10.35
CA SER A 27 -0.72 -9.45 9.42
C SER A 27 -0.15 -10.82 9.70
N HIS A 28 0.26 -11.47 8.61
CA HIS A 28 0.74 -12.83 8.57
C HIS A 28 2.05 -12.89 7.79
N ALA A 29 3.00 -13.69 8.29
CA ALA A 29 4.17 -14.01 7.48
C ALA A 29 3.72 -14.79 6.23
N LEU A 30 4.21 -14.38 5.07
CA LEU A 30 3.93 -15.03 3.81
C LEU A 30 4.47 -16.47 3.84
N SER A 31 3.58 -17.46 3.74
CA SER A 31 3.92 -18.87 3.65
C SER A 31 3.64 -19.40 2.25
N GLY A 32 4.64 -19.35 1.38
CA GLY A 32 4.53 -19.73 -0.03
C GLY A 32 4.01 -18.58 -0.93
N ASP A 33 3.65 -18.91 -2.15
CA ASP A 33 3.19 -17.91 -3.13
C ASP A 33 1.72 -17.54 -2.89
N VAL A 34 1.41 -16.25 -3.02
CA VAL A 34 0.03 -15.74 -3.04
C VAL A 34 -0.38 -15.52 -4.48
N ASP A 35 -1.51 -16.11 -4.89
CA ASP A 35 -2.17 -15.73 -6.14
C ASP A 35 -2.77 -14.33 -5.98
N GLN A 36 -1.94 -13.33 -6.29
CA GLN A 36 -2.29 -11.91 -6.17
C GLN A 36 -3.53 -11.57 -7.02
N GLY A 37 -3.65 -12.18 -8.20
CA GLY A 37 -4.79 -11.96 -9.08
C GLY A 37 -6.09 -12.51 -8.48
N ALA A 38 -6.06 -13.71 -7.90
CA ALA A 38 -7.21 -14.25 -7.18
C ALA A 38 -7.60 -13.39 -5.97
N TYR A 39 -6.62 -12.86 -5.24
CA TYR A 39 -6.88 -11.97 -4.12
C TYR A 39 -7.52 -10.65 -4.56
N VAL A 40 -6.97 -9.98 -5.59
CA VAL A 40 -7.54 -8.75 -6.15
C VAL A 40 -8.97 -8.98 -6.65
N ARG A 41 -9.23 -10.06 -7.39
CA ARG A 41 -10.59 -10.42 -7.82
C ARG A 41 -11.55 -10.61 -6.64
N THR A 42 -11.06 -11.16 -5.54
CA THR A 42 -11.85 -11.38 -4.33
C THR A 42 -12.18 -10.06 -3.64
N LEU A 43 -11.22 -9.15 -3.51
CA LEU A 43 -11.44 -7.80 -2.98
C LEU A 43 -12.45 -7.00 -3.81
N LEU A 44 -12.34 -7.05 -5.14
CA LEU A 44 -13.27 -6.35 -6.03
C LEU A 44 -14.69 -6.95 -5.95
N ARG A 45 -14.80 -8.26 -5.78
CA ARG A 45 -16.10 -8.92 -5.53
C ARG A 45 -16.69 -8.53 -4.19
N ASP A 46 -15.87 -8.38 -3.14
CA ASP A 46 -16.33 -7.88 -1.85
C ASP A 46 -16.86 -6.45 -1.97
N LEU A 47 -16.15 -5.59 -2.71
CA LEU A 47 -16.63 -4.24 -3.03
C LEU A 47 -17.97 -4.27 -3.78
N ASP A 48 -18.13 -5.13 -4.79
CA ASP A 48 -19.40 -5.30 -5.51
C ASP A 48 -20.57 -5.65 -4.57
N ILE A 49 -20.33 -6.49 -3.56
CA ILE A 49 -21.33 -6.85 -2.55
C ILE A 49 -21.69 -5.66 -1.68
N GLN A 50 -20.70 -4.87 -1.23
CA GLN A 50 -20.95 -3.68 -0.41
C GLN A 50 -21.73 -2.61 -1.19
N LEU A 51 -21.42 -2.41 -2.47
CA LEU A 51 -22.07 -1.42 -3.34
C LEU A 51 -23.49 -1.82 -3.77
N ALA A 52 -23.96 -3.03 -3.43
CA ALA A 52 -25.34 -3.43 -3.67
C ALA A 52 -26.34 -2.67 -2.77
N THR A 53 -25.89 -2.19 -1.60
CA THR A 53 -26.74 -1.54 -0.60
C THR A 53 -26.26 -0.14 -0.20
N GLN A 54 -25.05 0.25 -0.61
CA GLN A 54 -24.46 1.56 -0.31
C GLN A 54 -24.60 2.53 -1.49
N PRO A 55 -24.80 3.84 -1.24
CA PRO A 55 -24.75 4.84 -2.29
C PRO A 55 -23.34 4.93 -2.89
N ARG A 56 -23.27 5.12 -4.22
CA ARG A 56 -22.01 5.34 -4.92
C ARG A 56 -21.65 6.81 -4.92
N SER A 57 -20.42 7.12 -4.54
CA SER A 57 -19.81 8.43 -4.69
C SER A 57 -18.34 8.24 -5.08
N PRO A 58 -17.77 9.16 -5.88
CA PRO A 58 -16.34 9.15 -6.14
C PRO A 58 -15.55 9.22 -4.84
N ALA A 59 -14.56 8.36 -4.69
CA ALA A 59 -13.72 8.31 -3.51
C ALA A 59 -12.72 9.49 -3.51
N LEU A 60 -12.56 10.12 -2.34
CA LEU A 60 -11.53 11.14 -2.11
C LEU A 60 -10.13 10.55 -1.93
N SER A 61 -10.07 9.31 -1.45
CA SER A 61 -8.80 8.63 -1.22
C SER A 61 -8.93 7.12 -1.30
N LEU A 62 -7.81 6.48 -1.65
CA LEU A 62 -7.58 5.05 -1.52
C LEU A 62 -6.31 4.84 -0.70
N PHE A 63 -6.41 4.13 0.41
CA PHE A 63 -5.27 3.71 1.21
C PHE A 63 -5.12 2.20 1.16
N ILE A 64 -4.02 1.72 0.57
CA ILE A 64 -3.68 0.30 0.49
C ILE A 64 -2.63 0.01 1.56
N GLY A 65 -3.04 -0.65 2.64
CA GLY A 65 -2.23 -0.87 3.84
C GLY A 65 -2.33 -2.27 4.42
N GLY A 66 -1.76 -2.47 5.61
CA GLY A 66 -1.95 -3.67 6.42
C GLY A 66 -0.65 -4.34 6.81
N GLY A 67 -0.29 -5.41 6.11
CA GLY A 67 1.00 -6.08 6.22
C GLY A 67 2.06 -5.35 5.42
N THR A 68 2.27 -5.78 4.18
CA THR A 68 3.21 -5.16 3.23
C THR A 68 2.59 -5.19 1.83
N PRO A 69 1.73 -4.20 1.50
CA PRO A 69 1.12 -4.08 0.19
C PRO A 69 2.11 -4.12 -0.98
N SER A 70 3.30 -3.52 -0.82
CA SER A 70 4.40 -3.58 -1.81
C SER A 70 4.96 -4.99 -2.11
N LEU A 71 4.48 -6.05 -1.46
CA LEU A 71 4.72 -7.43 -1.91
C LEU A 71 3.96 -7.76 -3.19
N PHE A 72 2.83 -7.09 -3.43
CA PHE A 72 2.10 -7.20 -4.68
C PHE A 72 2.88 -6.47 -5.79
N ASP A 73 2.88 -7.04 -6.99
CA ASP A 73 3.52 -6.39 -8.13
C ASP A 73 2.69 -5.20 -8.63
N GLY A 74 3.30 -4.35 -9.47
CA GLY A 74 2.61 -3.17 -9.99
C GLY A 74 1.37 -3.50 -10.83
N ARG A 75 1.32 -4.67 -11.48
CA ARG A 75 0.16 -5.06 -12.29
C ARG A 75 -1.03 -5.43 -11.41
N ALA A 76 -0.79 -6.12 -10.31
CA ALA A 76 -1.83 -6.45 -9.34
C ALA A 76 -2.36 -5.20 -8.64
N ILE A 77 -1.48 -4.24 -8.29
CA ILE A 77 -1.88 -2.94 -7.74
C ILE A 77 -2.68 -2.12 -8.75
N ALA A 78 -2.24 -2.06 -10.02
CA ALA A 78 -2.99 -1.38 -11.08
C ALA A 78 -4.38 -1.99 -11.26
N ALA A 79 -4.48 -3.31 -11.37
CA ALA A 79 -5.76 -4.01 -11.51
C ALA A 79 -6.71 -3.77 -10.33
N LEU A 80 -6.17 -3.60 -9.12
CA LEU A 80 -6.96 -3.22 -7.95
C LEU A 80 -7.47 -1.78 -8.04
N ILE A 81 -6.58 -0.82 -8.37
CA ILE A 81 -6.92 0.60 -8.49
C ILE A 81 -7.96 0.81 -9.61
N ASP A 82 -7.69 0.29 -10.81
CA ASP A 82 -8.59 0.35 -11.97
C ASP A 82 -9.95 -0.27 -11.63
N GLY A 83 -9.94 -1.43 -10.98
CA GLY A 83 -11.16 -2.12 -10.59
C GLY A 83 -11.99 -1.35 -9.56
N ILE A 84 -11.36 -0.57 -8.67
CA ILE A 84 -12.06 0.31 -7.73
C ILE A 84 -12.61 1.55 -8.47
N ASP A 85 -11.82 2.16 -9.35
CA ASP A 85 -12.23 3.31 -10.16
C ASP A 85 -13.44 2.98 -11.04
N ASP A 86 -13.45 1.82 -11.69
CA ASP A 86 -14.58 1.33 -12.51
C ASP A 86 -15.90 1.23 -11.72
N ARG A 87 -15.83 1.04 -10.39
CA ARG A 87 -17.00 0.80 -9.53
C ARG A 87 -17.48 2.05 -8.79
N LEU A 88 -16.54 2.83 -8.28
CA LEU A 88 -16.78 3.98 -7.42
C LEU A 88 -16.47 5.31 -8.12
N GLY A 89 -15.47 5.31 -8.99
CA GLY A 89 -14.79 6.51 -9.46
C GLY A 89 -13.87 7.10 -8.39
N PHE A 90 -12.89 7.87 -8.82
CA PHE A 90 -12.12 8.78 -7.99
C PHE A 90 -12.41 10.25 -8.32
N VAL A 91 -12.27 11.13 -7.33
CA VAL A 91 -12.18 12.56 -7.64
C VAL A 91 -10.84 12.85 -8.35
N ALA A 92 -10.78 13.96 -9.10
CA ALA A 92 -9.64 14.26 -9.97
C ALA A 92 -8.28 14.36 -9.23
N ASP A 93 -8.31 14.73 -7.95
CA ASP A 93 -7.15 14.90 -7.08
C ASP A 93 -7.10 13.86 -5.95
N ALA A 94 -7.74 12.71 -6.13
CA ALA A 94 -7.79 11.66 -5.11
C ALA A 94 -6.38 11.22 -4.68
N GLU A 95 -6.17 11.08 -3.37
CA GLU A 95 -4.92 10.54 -2.84
C GLU A 95 -4.95 9.00 -2.90
N ILE A 96 -3.98 8.41 -3.59
CA ILE A 96 -3.81 6.96 -3.68
C ILE A 96 -2.50 6.59 -2.99
N THR A 97 -2.61 6.08 -1.77
CA THR A 97 -1.49 5.67 -0.92
C THR A 97 -1.22 4.17 -1.01
N LEU A 98 0.06 3.80 -1.11
CA LEU A 98 0.55 2.43 -0.90
C LEU A 98 1.56 2.38 0.25
N GLU A 99 1.38 1.47 1.20
CA GLU A 99 2.40 1.15 2.20
C GLU A 99 3.51 0.27 1.60
N ALA A 100 4.76 0.62 1.91
CA ALA A 100 5.94 -0.08 1.44
C ALA A 100 6.99 -0.30 2.53
N ASN A 101 7.81 -1.33 2.35
CA ASN A 101 9.03 -1.51 3.13
C ASN A 101 10.25 -0.99 2.35
N PRO A 102 11.34 -0.61 3.03
CA PRO A 102 12.55 -0.12 2.37
C PRO A 102 13.42 -1.21 1.72
N GLY A 103 12.95 -2.46 1.68
CA GLY A 103 13.67 -3.58 1.08
C GLY A 103 13.97 -3.35 -0.40
N THR A 104 15.09 -3.89 -0.87
CA THR A 104 15.56 -3.69 -2.26
C THR A 104 14.58 -4.20 -3.31
N VAL A 105 13.83 -5.27 -3.01
CA VAL A 105 12.82 -5.88 -3.89
C VAL A 105 11.49 -5.11 -3.89
N GLU A 106 11.23 -4.26 -2.91
CA GLU A 106 10.05 -3.40 -2.92
C GLU A 106 10.39 -2.06 -3.59
N ALA A 107 11.58 -1.52 -3.31
CA ALA A 107 12.01 -0.22 -3.82
C ALA A 107 12.17 -0.17 -5.35
N HIS A 108 12.56 -1.27 -6.01
CA HIS A 108 12.63 -1.31 -7.49
C HIS A 108 11.25 -1.26 -8.16
N ARG A 109 10.15 -1.52 -7.44
CA ARG A 109 8.78 -1.49 -7.97
C ARG A 109 8.11 -0.12 -7.86
N PHE A 110 8.76 0.87 -7.25
CA PHE A 110 8.17 2.21 -7.08
C PHE A 110 7.77 2.85 -8.42
N VAL A 111 8.55 2.64 -9.49
CA VAL A 111 8.18 3.11 -10.83
C VAL A 111 6.89 2.45 -11.31
N ASP A 112 6.74 1.15 -11.09
CA ASP A 112 5.54 0.41 -11.48
C ASP A 112 4.32 0.85 -10.66
N TYR A 113 4.47 1.11 -9.36
CA TYR A 113 3.38 1.64 -8.53
C TYR A 113 2.98 3.05 -8.96
N ARG A 114 3.95 3.89 -9.34
CA ARG A 114 3.65 5.22 -9.87
C ARG A 114 2.85 5.12 -11.16
N ALA A 115 3.27 4.21 -12.06
CA ALA A 115 2.56 3.94 -13.31
C ALA A 115 1.16 3.34 -13.08
N ALA A 116 0.97 2.58 -12.00
CA ALA A 116 -0.32 2.03 -11.58
C ALA A 116 -1.30 3.08 -10.99
N GLY A 117 -0.87 4.35 -10.84
CA GLY A 117 -1.72 5.43 -10.33
C GLY A 117 -1.49 5.77 -8.85
N VAL A 118 -0.63 5.04 -8.14
CA VAL A 118 -0.23 5.43 -6.78
C VAL A 118 0.44 6.81 -6.84
N ASN A 119 0.04 7.72 -5.95
CA ASN A 119 0.58 9.08 -5.90
C ASN A 119 1.15 9.46 -4.52
N ARG A 120 1.01 8.57 -3.52
CA ARG A 120 1.65 8.68 -2.21
C ARG A 120 2.24 7.34 -1.75
N LEU A 121 3.43 7.37 -1.15
CA LEU A 121 4.01 6.21 -0.48
C LEU A 121 4.16 6.46 1.03
N SER A 122 3.87 5.44 1.83
CA SER A 122 4.24 5.38 3.25
C SER A 122 5.28 4.29 3.44
N ILE A 123 6.50 4.66 3.84
CA ILE A 123 7.63 3.74 3.92
C ILE A 123 7.96 3.45 5.38
N GLY A 124 7.86 2.18 5.77
CA GLY A 124 8.15 1.72 7.13
C GLY A 124 9.64 1.73 7.48
N VAL A 125 10.25 2.89 7.75
CA VAL A 125 11.68 3.02 8.07
C VAL A 125 12.00 2.56 9.49
N GLN A 126 11.15 2.93 10.45
CA GLN A 126 11.23 2.69 11.89
C GLN A 126 12.44 3.32 12.57
N SER A 127 13.66 3.04 12.12
CA SER A 127 14.87 3.64 12.65
C SER A 127 15.94 3.81 11.55
N LEU A 128 16.87 4.74 11.78
CA LEU A 128 18.08 4.92 10.99
C LEU A 128 19.33 4.48 11.76
N ASP A 129 19.15 3.69 12.81
CA ASP A 129 20.19 3.02 13.61
C ASP A 129 20.06 1.50 13.42
N ASP A 130 21.09 0.87 12.84
CA ASP A 130 21.07 -0.56 12.52
C ASP A 130 20.96 -1.45 13.77
N ALA A 131 21.49 -1.03 14.92
CA ALA A 131 21.35 -1.80 16.16
C ALA A 131 19.89 -1.79 16.64
N ARG A 132 19.19 -0.66 16.49
CA ARG A 132 17.76 -0.55 16.82
C ARG A 132 16.90 -1.35 15.84
N LEU A 133 17.21 -1.29 14.55
CA LEU A 133 16.54 -2.11 13.52
C LEU A 133 16.66 -3.61 13.83
N GLY A 134 17.83 -4.06 14.29
CA GLY A 134 18.04 -5.43 14.75
C GLY A 134 17.12 -5.82 15.91
N VAL A 135 17.00 -4.96 16.93
CA VAL A 135 16.09 -5.18 18.07
C VAL A 135 14.62 -5.23 17.62
N LEU A 136 14.24 -4.38 16.67
CA LEU A 136 12.90 -4.33 16.10
C LEU A 136 12.60 -5.50 15.13
N GLY A 137 13.58 -6.36 14.86
CA GLY A 137 13.44 -7.48 13.93
C GLY A 137 13.25 -7.07 12.47
N ARG A 138 13.65 -5.84 12.12
CA ARG A 138 13.59 -5.32 10.75
C ARG A 138 14.66 -6.00 9.90
N ILE A 139 14.30 -6.25 8.64
CA ILE A 139 15.16 -6.96 7.66
C ILE A 139 15.89 -6.00 6.71
N HIS A 140 15.78 -4.69 6.95
CA HIS A 140 16.44 -3.63 6.20
C HIS A 140 17.45 -2.89 7.09
N SER A 141 18.42 -2.24 6.47
CA SER A 141 19.41 -1.35 7.09
C SER A 141 19.04 0.12 6.92
N ALA A 142 19.66 1.00 7.71
CA ALA A 142 19.52 2.45 7.58
C ALA A 142 19.95 2.95 6.18
N ALA A 143 20.94 2.28 5.58
CA ALA A 143 21.39 2.58 4.21
C ALA A 143 20.30 2.25 3.17
N GLU A 144 19.66 1.07 3.27
CA GLU A 144 18.53 0.69 2.41
C GLU A 144 17.34 1.63 2.60
N ALA A 145 17.05 2.06 3.83
CA ALA A 145 16.01 3.05 4.09
C ALA A 145 16.24 4.38 3.34
N ARG A 146 17.47 4.89 3.37
CA ARG A 146 17.86 6.12 2.64
C ARG A 146 17.81 5.90 1.12
N ALA A 147 18.24 4.73 0.66
CA ALA A 147 18.19 4.37 -0.75
C ALA A 147 16.73 4.29 -1.26
N ALA A 148 15.84 3.66 -0.49
CA ALA A 148 14.42 3.58 -0.82
C ALA A 148 13.78 4.97 -0.94
N ALA A 149 14.02 5.88 0.01
CA ALA A 149 13.53 7.25 -0.08
C ALA A 149 14.05 7.97 -1.35
N THR A 150 15.32 7.76 -1.71
CA THR A 150 15.92 8.31 -2.94
C THR A 150 15.28 7.72 -4.19
N LEU A 151 15.05 6.40 -4.22
CA LEU A 151 14.39 5.71 -5.33
C LEU A 151 12.94 6.15 -5.49
N ALA A 152 12.21 6.36 -4.39
CA ALA A 152 10.84 6.86 -4.43
C ALA A 152 10.78 8.26 -5.07
N ARG A 153 11.69 9.16 -4.69
CA ARG A 153 11.81 10.48 -5.35
C ARG A 153 12.13 10.35 -6.84
N ARG A 154 13.08 9.49 -7.21
CA ARG A 154 13.44 9.25 -8.62
C ARG A 154 12.31 8.63 -9.43
N ALA A 155 11.44 7.84 -8.80
CA ALA A 155 10.25 7.28 -9.40
C ALA A 155 9.12 8.32 -9.60
N GLY A 156 9.30 9.56 -9.14
CA GLY A 156 8.34 10.65 -9.34
C GLY A 156 7.28 10.76 -8.26
N PHE A 157 7.56 10.29 -7.04
CA PHE A 157 6.72 10.55 -5.88
C PHE A 157 7.15 11.83 -5.16
N ASP A 158 6.25 12.81 -5.09
CA ASP A 158 6.42 14.04 -4.32
C ASP A 158 5.81 13.93 -2.91
N ASN A 159 4.77 13.10 -2.74
CA ASN A 159 4.12 12.84 -1.46
C ASN A 159 4.69 11.55 -0.83
N LEU A 160 5.57 11.70 0.17
CA LEU A 160 6.21 10.59 0.88
C LEU A 160 6.05 10.75 2.38
N ASN A 161 5.72 9.64 3.04
CA ASN A 161 5.80 9.49 4.48
C ASN A 161 6.88 8.45 4.82
N LEU A 162 7.65 8.70 5.87
CA LEU A 162 8.63 7.76 6.42
C LEU A 162 8.26 7.51 7.88
N ASP A 163 7.78 6.31 8.19
CA ASP A 163 7.39 5.95 9.55
C ASP A 163 8.63 5.77 10.43
N LEU A 164 8.65 6.37 11.62
CA LEU A 164 9.73 6.30 12.60
C LEU A 164 9.18 5.92 13.98
N MET A 165 10.00 5.27 14.80
CA MET A 165 9.69 4.80 16.15
C MET A 165 10.78 5.17 17.15
#